data_AF-A0A1F7CVA8-F1
#
_entry.id   AF-A0A1F7CVA8-F1
#
_cell.length_a   1.000
_cell.length_b   1.000
_cell.length_c   1.000
_cell.angle_alpha   90.00
_cell.angle_beta   90.00
_cell.angle_gamma   90.00
#
_symmetry.space_group_name_H-M   'P 1'
#
loop_
_entity.id
_entity.type
_entity.pdbx_description
1 polymer ?
#
loop_
_entity_poly.entity_id
_entity_poly.type
_entity_poly.pdbx_seq_one_letter_code
_entity_poly.pdbx_strand_id
1 'polypeptide(L)'
;MLDMVNAVAARNGSILEIGNVLSHYANVCHDVLDKYEKGTNVIHEDVVTYAPQKTYDLICSISTIEHVGWDEDPKDSLKIVRALQNLKQLLSPGGMLIVSVPIQYNPHMDELIASNAFLPEQHFFKRVSLSNIWKPVQKKEALSSMYNEPYPFGNAITIGVFEKDG
;
A
#
# COMPACT_ATOMS: atom_id res chain seq x y z
N MET A 1 -12.95 -5.13 0.62
CA MET A 1 -11.83 -5.93 1.18
C MET A 1 -11.88 -7.35 0.65
N LEU A 2 -12.98 -8.09 0.83
CA LEU A 2 -13.12 -9.44 0.28
C LEU A 2 -12.93 -9.51 -1.25
N ASP A 3 -13.41 -8.50 -2.00
CA ASP A 3 -13.18 -8.43 -3.44
C ASP A 3 -11.69 -8.31 -3.81
N MET A 4 -10.91 -7.60 -3.00
CA MET A 4 -9.46 -7.47 -3.20
C MET A 4 -8.74 -8.77 -2.84
N VAL A 5 -9.12 -9.42 -1.73
CA VAL A 5 -8.64 -10.77 -1.38
C VAL A 5 -8.88 -11.72 -2.56
N ASN A 6 -10.11 -11.76 -3.08
CA ASN A 6 -10.48 -12.62 -4.19
C ASN A 6 -9.71 -12.26 -5.46
N ALA A 7 -9.54 -10.97 -5.75
CA ALA A 7 -8.77 -10.52 -6.90
C ALA A 7 -7.29 -10.93 -6.80
N VAL A 8 -6.67 -10.80 -5.63
CA VAL A 8 -5.28 -11.22 -5.39
C VAL A 8 -5.17 -12.75 -5.48
N ALA A 9 -6.06 -13.49 -4.82
CA ALA A 9 -6.07 -14.96 -4.82
C ALA A 9 -6.35 -15.57 -6.21
N ALA A 10 -7.11 -14.88 -7.06
CA ALA A 10 -7.39 -15.32 -8.43
C ALA A 10 -6.25 -15.01 -9.42
N ARG A 11 -5.23 -14.24 -9.03
CA ARG A 11 -4.09 -13.95 -9.90
C ARG A 11 -3.12 -15.12 -9.90
N ASN A 12 -2.68 -15.47 -11.11
CA ASN A 12 -1.53 -16.33 -11.30
C ASN A 12 -0.25 -15.50 -11.19
N GLY A 13 0.83 -16.13 -10.72
CA GLY A 13 2.15 -15.51 -10.61
C GLY A 13 2.65 -15.40 -9.17
N SER A 14 3.85 -14.87 -8.99
CA SER A 14 4.42 -14.61 -7.67
C SER A 14 3.89 -13.29 -7.12
N ILE A 15 3.32 -13.35 -5.92
CA ILE A 15 2.68 -12.21 -5.26
C ILE A 15 3.43 -11.91 -3.95
N LEU A 16 3.69 -10.63 -3.70
CA LEU A 16 4.19 -10.10 -2.43
C LEU A 16 3.17 -9.12 -1.84
N GLU A 17 2.76 -9.35 -0.60
CA GLU A 17 2.01 -8.39 0.19
C GLU A 17 2.94 -7.67 1.16
N ILE A 18 2.84 -6.34 1.22
CA ILE A 18 3.54 -5.50 2.20
C ILE A 18 2.56 -5.11 3.30
N GLY A 19 2.85 -5.59 4.50
CA GLY A 19 1.91 -5.60 5.62
C GLY A 19 1.04 -6.85 5.59
N ASN A 20 0.74 -7.42 6.75
CA ASN A 20 -0.07 -8.64 6.82
C ASN A 20 -1.58 -8.35 6.92
N VAL A 21 -2.19 -7.73 5.92
CA VAL A 21 -3.59 -7.27 6.00
C VAL A 21 -4.58 -8.31 5.49
N LEU A 22 -4.33 -8.91 4.32
CA LEU A 22 -5.28 -9.82 3.67
C LEU A 22 -5.49 -11.12 4.46
N SER A 23 -4.47 -11.57 5.21
CA SER A 23 -4.57 -12.79 6.03
C SER A 23 -5.59 -12.67 7.16
N HIS A 24 -5.91 -11.44 7.60
CA HIS A 24 -6.95 -11.18 8.59
C HIS A 24 -8.37 -11.35 8.03
N TYR A 25 -8.52 -11.44 6.71
CA TYR A 25 -9.82 -11.57 6.03
C TYR A 25 -10.02 -12.95 5.39
N ALA A 26 -8.96 -13.63 4.97
CA ALA A 26 -9.01 -14.98 4.44
C ALA A 26 -7.66 -15.68 4.54
N ASN A 27 -7.63 -17.00 4.33
CA ASN A 27 -6.37 -17.70 4.16
C ASN A 27 -5.69 -17.27 2.86
N VAL A 28 -4.43 -16.85 2.95
CA VAL A 28 -3.64 -16.37 1.82
C VAL A 28 -2.53 -17.36 1.48
N CYS A 29 -2.17 -17.42 0.20
CA CYS A 29 -1.14 -18.32 -0.33
C CYS A 29 -0.12 -17.54 -1.18
N HIS A 30 0.36 -16.43 -0.62
CA HIS A 30 1.38 -15.56 -1.21
C HIS A 30 2.40 -15.15 -0.15
N ASP A 31 3.51 -14.55 -0.57
CA ASP A 31 4.52 -14.05 0.36
C ASP A 31 3.99 -12.80 1.07
N VAL A 32 4.16 -12.74 2.39
CA VAL A 32 3.81 -11.57 3.19
C VAL A 32 5.08 -11.03 3.84
N LEU A 33 5.41 -9.77 3.59
CA LEU A 33 6.53 -9.07 4.22
C LEU A 33 5.99 -8.07 5.23
N ASP A 34 6.33 -8.27 6.50
CA ASP A 34 5.96 -7.37 7.59
C ASP A 34 7.10 -7.27 8.59
N LYS A 35 7.54 -6.04 8.87
CA LYS A 35 8.66 -5.79 9.79
C LYS A 35 8.32 -6.05 11.25
N TYR A 36 7.05 -5.93 11.63
CA TYR A 36 6.62 -5.91 13.03
C TYR A 36 5.84 -7.17 13.41
N GLU A 37 5.05 -7.70 12.47
CA GLU A 37 4.26 -8.89 12.72
C GLU A 37 5.09 -10.17 12.64
N LYS A 38 4.92 -11.05 13.62
CA LYS A 38 5.53 -12.37 13.65
C LYS A 38 4.47 -13.42 13.40
N GLY A 39 4.71 -14.29 12.41
CA GLY A 39 3.81 -15.39 12.08
C GLY A 39 4.52 -16.44 11.23
N THR A 40 3.97 -17.65 11.20
CA THR A 40 4.58 -18.80 10.48
C THR A 40 4.75 -18.54 8.98
N ASN A 41 3.93 -17.66 8.40
CA ASN A 41 3.93 -17.35 6.96
C ASN A 41 4.26 -15.87 6.69
N VAL A 42 4.91 -15.18 7.63
CA VAL A 42 5.28 -13.77 7.51
C VAL A 42 6.80 -13.67 7.49
N ILE A 43 7.33 -13.05 6.43
CA ILE A 43 8.74 -12.70 6.29
C ILE A 43 8.99 -11.46 7.15
N HIS A 44 9.74 -11.64 8.24
CA HIS A 44 9.97 -10.61 9.24
C HIS A 44 11.21 -9.76 8.91
N GLU A 45 11.11 -8.95 7.86
CA GLU A 45 12.18 -8.09 7.35
C GLU A 45 11.68 -6.67 7.01
N ASP A 46 12.61 -5.71 6.93
CA ASP A 46 12.30 -4.33 6.56
C ASP A 46 12.17 -4.20 5.03
N VAL A 47 11.08 -3.59 4.56
CA VAL A 47 10.80 -3.38 3.13
C VAL A 47 11.90 -2.62 2.39
N VAL A 48 12.70 -1.80 3.08
CA VAL A 48 13.81 -1.06 2.46
C VAL A 48 14.99 -1.97 2.16
N THR A 49 15.22 -3.00 2.99
CA THR A 49 16.39 -3.89 2.88
C THR A 49 16.05 -5.27 2.34
N TYR A 50 14.76 -5.60 2.22
CA TYR A 50 14.31 -6.88 1.70
C TYR A 50 14.78 -7.07 0.26
N ALA A 51 15.59 -8.11 0.05
CA ALA A 51 16.25 -8.38 -1.22
C ALA A 51 16.24 -9.90 -1.53
N PRO A 52 15.05 -10.47 -1.83
CA PRO A 52 14.95 -11.87 -2.20
C PRO A 52 15.63 -12.16 -3.56
N GLN A 53 15.94 -13.43 -3.82
CA GLN A 53 16.49 -13.85 -5.11
C GLN A 53 15.44 -13.87 -6.25
N LYS A 54 14.15 -13.78 -5.91
CA LYS A 54 13.02 -13.80 -6.85
C LYS A 54 12.43 -12.41 -7.03
N THR A 55 11.75 -12.22 -8.15
CA THR A 55 10.90 -11.05 -8.43
C THR A 55 9.42 -11.42 -8.39
N TYR A 56 8.55 -10.42 -8.35
CA TYR A 56 7.10 -10.59 -8.20
C TYR A 56 6.32 -10.01 -9.38
N ASP A 57 5.28 -10.72 -9.78
CA ASP A 57 4.36 -10.29 -10.84
C ASP A 57 3.31 -9.31 -10.30
N LEU A 58 3.01 -9.41 -9.00
CA LEU A 58 2.21 -8.45 -8.26
C LEU A 58 2.86 -8.15 -6.90
N ILE A 59 2.99 -6.88 -6.59
CA ILE A 59 3.23 -6.41 -5.23
C ILE A 59 2.03 -5.59 -4.80
N CYS A 60 1.44 -5.89 -3.65
CA CYS A 60 0.36 -5.09 -3.08
C CYS A 60 0.69 -4.57 -1.69
N SER A 61 0.21 -3.37 -1.35
CA SER A 61 0.23 -2.86 0.01
C SER A 61 -1.08 -2.17 0.34
N ILE A 62 -1.63 -2.50 1.51
CA ILE A 62 -2.97 -2.07 1.89
C ILE A 62 -2.90 -1.34 3.21
N SER A 63 -2.90 0.00 3.16
CA SER A 63 -2.80 0.83 4.37
C SER A 63 -1.64 0.35 5.28
N THR A 64 -0.43 0.31 4.71
CA THR A 64 0.77 -0.15 5.42
C THR A 64 1.96 0.75 5.11
N ILE A 65 2.26 1.04 3.82
CA ILE A 65 3.49 1.78 3.50
C ILE A 65 3.53 3.20 4.09
N GLU A 66 2.37 3.81 4.37
CA GLU A 66 2.27 5.13 4.98
C GLU A 66 2.90 5.19 6.37
N HIS A 67 3.02 4.04 7.05
CA HIS A 67 3.65 3.91 8.35
C HIS A 67 5.18 3.83 8.26
N VAL A 68 5.74 3.45 7.10
CA VAL A 68 7.18 3.18 6.92
C VAL A 68 7.99 4.46 7.14
N GLY A 69 8.77 4.48 8.22
CA GLY A 69 9.57 5.63 8.67
C GLY A 69 8.76 6.72 9.38
N TRP A 70 7.43 6.71 9.29
CA TRP A 70 6.58 7.68 9.99
C TRP A 70 6.29 7.27 11.43
N ASP A 71 6.02 5.99 11.65
CA ASP A 71 5.71 5.43 12.98
C ASP A 71 6.96 4.94 13.72
N GLU A 72 8.13 5.12 13.12
CA GLU A 72 9.42 4.69 13.66
C GLU A 72 10.03 5.76 14.57
N ASP A 73 10.91 5.31 15.48
CA ASP A 73 11.74 6.18 16.31
C ASP A 73 13.23 5.86 16.07
N PRO A 74 14.01 6.78 15.48
CA PRO A 74 13.60 8.10 14.99
C PRO A 74 12.72 8.04 13.73
N LYS A 75 11.89 9.07 13.53
CA LYS A 75 11.15 9.24 12.27
C LYS A 75 12.10 9.51 11.11
N ASP A 76 11.80 8.93 9.95
CA ASP A 76 12.56 9.07 8.72
C ASP A 76 11.60 9.27 7.53
N SER A 77 11.42 10.53 7.14
CA SER A 77 10.51 10.94 6.07
C SER A 77 10.91 10.42 4.69
N LEU A 78 12.18 10.07 4.48
CA LEU A 78 12.69 9.56 3.20
C LEU A 78 12.61 8.04 3.11
N LYS A 79 12.25 7.35 4.20
CA LYS A 79 12.16 5.89 4.20
C LYS A 79 11.07 5.37 3.28
N ILE A 80 9.93 6.05 3.19
CA ILE A 80 8.86 5.68 2.25
C ILE A 80 9.30 5.75 0.79
N VAL A 81 10.13 6.73 0.43
CA VAL A 81 10.68 6.86 -0.93
C VAL A 81 11.61 5.69 -1.24
N ARG A 82 12.48 5.33 -0.30
CA ARG A 82 13.37 4.16 -0.44
C ARG A 82 12.60 2.85 -0.51
N ALA A 83 11.54 2.70 0.29
CA ALA A 83 10.65 1.55 0.24
C ALA A 83 10.00 1.42 -1.14
N LEU A 84 9.40 2.49 -1.66
CA LEU A 84 8.80 2.51 -3.00
C LEU A 84 9.81 2.19 -4.09
N GLN A 85 11.04 2.70 -3.98
CA GLN A 85 12.11 2.37 -4.92
C GLN A 85 12.47 0.88 -4.88
N ASN A 86 12.61 0.30 -3.68
CA ASN A 86 12.91 -1.12 -3.54
C ASN A 86 11.78 -1.98 -4.13
N LEU A 87 10.52 -1.70 -3.81
CA LEU A 87 9.37 -2.44 -4.33
C LEU A 87 9.33 -2.43 -5.86
N LYS A 88 9.62 -1.30 -6.51
CA LYS A 88 9.70 -1.22 -7.98
C LYS A 88 10.82 -2.11 -8.55
N GLN A 89 11.93 -2.27 -7.84
CA GLN A 89 13.03 -3.14 -8.26
C GLN A 89 12.66 -4.62 -8.15
N LEU A 90 11.88 -4.99 -7.14
CA LEU A 90 11.42 -6.37 -6.88
C LEU A 90 10.37 -6.86 -7.87
N LEU A 91 9.82 -6.01 -8.73
CA LEU A 91 8.89 -6.44 -9.77
C LEU A 91 9.59 -7.22 -10.88
N SER A 92 8.94 -8.27 -11.38
CA SER A 92 9.28 -8.92 -12.65
C SER A 92 9.07 -7.94 -13.81
N PRO A 93 9.69 -8.14 -14.99
CA PRO A 93 9.29 -7.41 -16.20
C PRO A 93 7.79 -7.57 -16.46
N GLY A 94 7.07 -6.47 -16.71
CA GLY A 94 5.60 -6.47 -16.81
C GLY A 94 4.85 -6.63 -15.48
N GLY A 95 5.56 -6.69 -14.35
CA GLY A 95 4.98 -6.80 -13.01
C GLY A 95 4.34 -5.49 -12.55
N MET A 96 3.38 -5.59 -11.62
CA MET A 96 2.61 -4.44 -11.14
C MET A 96 2.76 -4.23 -9.63
N LEU A 97 2.88 -2.97 -9.22
CA LEU A 97 2.78 -2.52 -7.84
C LEU A 97 1.45 -1.77 -7.65
N ILE A 98 0.63 -2.22 -6.69
CA ILE A 98 -0.60 -1.56 -6.27
C ILE A 98 -0.48 -1.19 -4.79
N VAL A 99 -0.69 0.08 -4.47
CA VAL A 99 -0.59 0.56 -3.10
C VAL A 99 -1.82 1.38 -2.77
N SER A 100 -2.50 1.06 -1.67
CA SER A 100 -3.50 1.94 -1.07
C SER A 100 -2.98 2.57 0.20
N VAL A 101 -3.20 3.87 0.37
CA VAL A 101 -2.88 4.61 1.59
C VAL A 101 -4.01 5.56 1.97
N PRO A 102 -4.27 5.77 3.27
CA PRO A 102 -5.12 6.85 3.74
C PRO A 102 -4.46 8.21 3.52
N ILE A 103 -5.29 9.19 3.17
CA ILE A 103 -4.89 10.60 3.11
C ILE A 103 -4.91 11.18 4.54
N GLN A 104 -3.99 12.11 4.84
CA GLN A 104 -3.81 12.79 6.13
C GLN A 104 -3.24 11.93 7.28
N TYR A 105 -2.79 10.71 7.01
CA TYR A 105 -2.12 9.89 8.03
C TYR A 105 -0.65 10.27 8.21
N ASN A 106 0.08 10.33 7.09
CA ASN A 106 1.50 10.67 7.03
C ASN A 106 1.67 11.90 6.12
N PRO A 107 2.01 13.08 6.66
CA PRO A 107 2.15 14.32 5.88
C PRO A 107 3.16 14.23 4.73
N HIS A 108 4.22 13.44 4.88
CA HIS A 108 5.21 13.25 3.82
C HIS A 108 4.66 12.40 2.69
N MET A 109 3.81 11.42 3.01
CA MET A 109 3.08 10.66 2.00
C MET A 109 2.09 11.56 1.25
N ASP A 110 1.38 12.42 1.97
CA ASP A 110 0.44 13.37 1.37
C ASP A 110 1.14 14.34 0.41
N GLU A 111 2.37 14.77 0.74
CA GLU A 111 3.19 15.60 -0.14
C GLU A 111 3.57 14.87 -1.44
N LEU A 112 3.97 13.59 -1.36
CA LEU A 112 4.24 12.75 -2.54
C LEU A 112 3.00 12.58 -3.41
N ILE A 113 1.82 12.38 -2.80
CA ILE A 113 0.55 12.30 -3.50
C ILE A 113 0.25 13.64 -4.17
N ALA A 114 0.29 14.75 -3.43
CA ALA A 114 -0.03 16.10 -3.92
C ALA A 114 0.85 16.53 -5.09
N SER A 115 2.15 16.24 -5.03
CA SER A 115 3.14 16.56 -6.06
C SER A 115 3.17 15.58 -7.25
N ASN A 116 2.36 14.51 -7.22
CA ASN A 116 2.38 13.40 -8.19
C ASN A 116 3.71 12.60 -8.18
N ALA A 117 4.47 12.66 -7.09
CA ALA A 117 5.72 11.91 -6.93
C ALA A 117 5.52 10.51 -6.31
N PHE A 118 4.31 10.17 -5.84
CA PHE A 118 4.00 8.87 -5.26
C PHE A 118 4.12 7.70 -6.27
N LEU A 119 3.12 7.54 -7.15
CA LEU A 119 3.13 6.58 -8.26
C LEU A 119 2.50 7.24 -9.50
N PRO A 120 2.84 6.77 -10.72
CA PRO A 120 2.42 7.43 -11.97
C PRO A 120 0.90 7.49 -12.15
N GLU A 121 0.21 6.41 -11.82
CA GLU A 121 -1.25 6.33 -11.85
C GLU A 121 -1.79 6.41 -10.43
N GLN A 122 -2.80 7.25 -10.21
CA GLN A 122 -3.40 7.48 -8.90
C GLN A 122 -4.92 7.61 -9.01
N HIS A 123 -5.63 6.81 -8.23
CA HIS A 123 -7.09 6.85 -8.09
C HIS A 123 -7.46 7.28 -6.69
N PHE A 124 -8.50 8.10 -6.57
CA PHE A 124 -8.87 8.70 -5.30
C PHE A 124 -10.28 8.29 -4.92
N PHE A 125 -10.45 7.91 -3.66
CA PHE A 125 -11.75 7.51 -3.13
C PHE A 125 -12.02 8.20 -1.81
N LYS A 126 -13.30 8.53 -1.59
CA LYS A 126 -13.79 9.09 -0.35
C LYS A 126 -14.80 8.15 0.29
N ARG A 127 -14.68 7.97 1.60
CA ARG A 127 -15.63 7.23 2.41
C ARG A 127 -16.88 8.08 2.59
N VAL A 128 -18.04 7.50 2.29
CA VAL A 128 -19.33 8.19 2.36
C VAL A 128 -20.29 7.60 3.39
N SER A 129 -19.89 6.53 4.09
CA SER A 129 -20.70 5.92 5.16
C SER A 129 -19.87 5.29 6.27
N LEU A 130 -20.49 5.11 7.44
CA LEU A 130 -19.97 4.28 8.54
C LEU A 130 -19.72 2.83 8.09
N SER A 131 -20.54 2.31 7.17
CA SER A 131 -20.40 0.96 6.59
C SER A 131 -19.28 0.82 5.54
N ASN A 132 -18.32 1.76 5.49
CA ASN A 132 -17.18 1.73 4.56
C ASN A 132 -17.60 1.70 3.08
N ILE A 133 -18.63 2.44 2.70
CA ILE A 133 -18.91 2.69 1.28
C ILE A 133 -17.92 3.74 0.78
N TRP A 134 -17.22 3.42 -0.29
CA TRP A 134 -16.23 4.29 -0.94
C TRP A 134 -16.74 4.74 -2.30
N LYS A 135 -16.53 6.00 -2.65
CA LYS A 135 -16.86 6.56 -3.96
C LYS A 135 -15.62 7.16 -4.62
N PRO A 136 -15.42 6.96 -5.93
CA PRO A 136 -14.40 7.69 -6.67
C PRO A 136 -14.62 9.19 -6.56
N VAL A 137 -13.55 9.94 -6.33
CA VAL A 137 -13.56 11.41 -6.27
C VAL A 137 -12.34 11.97 -7.01
N GLN A 138 -12.31 13.28 -7.21
CA GLN A 138 -11.12 13.94 -7.75
C GLN A 138 -10.06 14.08 -6.67
N LYS A 139 -8.79 14.12 -7.08
CA LYS A 139 -7.61 14.36 -6.21
C LYS A 139 -7.83 15.51 -5.22
N LYS A 140 -8.32 16.65 -5.70
CA LYS A 140 -8.55 17.84 -4.87
C LYS A 140 -9.53 17.59 -3.72
N GLU A 141 -10.59 16.84 -3.97
CA GLU A 141 -11.59 16.50 -2.93
C GLU A 141 -11.04 15.48 -1.93
N ALA A 142 -10.27 14.51 -2.41
CA ALA A 142 -9.64 13.52 -1.56
C ALA A 142 -8.64 14.18 -0.60
N LEU A 143 -7.76 15.04 -1.12
CA LEU A 143 -6.77 15.79 -0.34
C LEU A 143 -7.39 16.79 0.64
N SER A 144 -8.64 17.22 0.44
CA SER A 144 -9.36 18.08 1.39
C SER A 144 -10.10 17.31 2.48
N SER A 145 -10.02 15.97 2.50
CA SER A 145 -10.72 15.14 3.49
C SER A 145 -9.90 14.98 4.76
N MET A 146 -10.58 14.94 5.91
CA MET A 146 -9.94 14.84 7.22
C MET A 146 -9.72 13.38 7.65
N TYR A 147 -8.57 13.07 8.24
CA TYR A 147 -8.41 11.81 8.95
C TYR A 147 -9.25 11.83 10.24
N ASN A 148 -9.87 10.71 10.62
CA ASN A 148 -10.79 10.56 11.75
C ASN A 148 -12.11 11.37 11.69
N GLU A 149 -12.38 12.15 10.64
CA GLU A 149 -13.65 12.86 10.46
C GLU A 149 -14.18 12.79 9.02
N PRO A 150 -15.49 12.55 8.81
CA PRO A 150 -16.56 12.41 9.81
C PRO A 150 -16.63 11.00 10.44
N TYR A 151 -15.84 10.04 9.97
CA TYR A 151 -15.80 8.68 10.49
C TYR A 151 -14.40 8.36 11.04
N PRO A 152 -14.27 7.44 12.01
CA PRO A 152 -12.97 7.01 12.50
C PRO A 152 -12.06 6.47 11.38
N PHE A 153 -10.75 6.66 11.53
CA PHE A 153 -9.68 6.28 10.60
C PHE A 153 -9.72 7.05 9.27
N GLY A 154 -9.25 6.44 8.18
CA GLY A 154 -9.21 7.09 6.86
C GLY A 154 -10.61 7.40 6.31
N ASN A 155 -10.81 8.64 5.89
CA ASN A 155 -12.03 9.08 5.17
C ASN A 155 -11.77 9.37 3.69
N ALA A 156 -10.51 9.44 3.29
CA ALA A 156 -10.11 9.39 1.90
C ALA A 156 -8.88 8.50 1.76
N ILE A 157 -8.79 7.82 0.62
CA ILE A 157 -7.66 6.97 0.26
C ILE A 157 -7.18 7.32 -1.14
N THR A 158 -5.90 7.10 -1.37
CA THR A 158 -5.31 7.07 -2.71
C THR A 158 -4.89 5.64 -3.01
N ILE A 159 -5.22 5.16 -4.21
CA ILE A 159 -4.67 3.92 -4.77
C ILE A 159 -3.66 4.33 -5.85
N GLY A 160 -2.39 4.08 -5.61
CA GLY A 160 -1.33 4.27 -6.59
C GLY A 160 -1.02 2.98 -7.33
N VAL A 161 -0.75 3.08 -8.63
CA VAL A 161 -0.39 1.97 -9.51
C VAL A 161 0.88 2.29 -10.27
N PHE A 162 1.76 1.28 -10.37
CA PHE A 162 2.95 1.31 -11.20
C PHE A 162 3.10 -0.04 -11.91
N GLU A 163 3.30 0.01 -13.22
CA GLU A 163 3.67 -1.15 -14.03
C GLU A 163 5.14 -1.04 -14.40
N LYS A 164 5.90 -2.13 -14.22
CA LYS A 164 7.29 -2.19 -14.66
C LYS A 164 7.32 -2.53 -16.14
N ASP A 165 8.11 -1.79 -16.90
CA ASP A 165 8.34 -2.08 -18.31
C ASP A 165 8.79 -3.54 -18.51
N GLY A 166 8.32 -4.13 -19.61
CA GLY A 166 8.62 -5.51 -20.02
C GLY A 166 9.99 -5.68 -20.66
#